data_AF-A0A1Y3TX87-F1
#
_entry.id   AF-A0A1Y3TX87-F1
#
_cell.length_a   1.000
_cell.length_b   1.000
_cell.length_c   1.000
_cell.angle_alpha   90.00
_cell.angle_beta   90.00
_cell.angle_gamma   90.00
#
_symmetry.space_group_name_H-M   'P 1'
#
loop_
_entity.id
_entity.type
_entity.pdbx_description
1 polymer ?
#
loop_
_entity_poly.entity_id
_entity_poly.type
_entity_poly.pdbx_seq_one_letter_code
_entity_poly.pdbx_strand_id
1 'polypeptide(L)'
;MKRIAKIIIIGICFGLTLLLLKVIFGIDDTTFMRGYWIVAPAIVIGALIINVCYNLFYFNKVKKIVKLLNEEKPQEYIDRIEDLLKTAKGKNLRNILELNLAAGYIETKQFDIAIPLLEKLSHKRLKGSAVNVVHKINLCLSYFETAQYDKAITIYNENQRLFQQYKHNKIYGGNIAMLEVIASIINEQYDQAEELLNYAKKIYDDPRLQKSFQEFFDILNKAKVE
;
A
#
# COMPACT_ATOMS: atom_id res chain seq x y z
N MET A 1 24.29 -8.77 0.17
CA MET A 1 25.65 -8.44 -0.32
C MET A 1 25.72 -7.99 -1.79
N LYS A 2 24.87 -8.46 -2.73
CA LYS A 2 25.04 -8.24 -4.19
C LYS A 2 24.86 -6.81 -4.76
N ARG A 3 24.19 -5.87 -4.06
CA ARG A 3 23.94 -4.50 -4.60
C ARG A 3 24.92 -3.45 -4.09
N ILE A 4 25.20 -3.46 -2.79
CA ILE A 4 26.11 -2.49 -2.16
C ILE A 4 27.53 -2.67 -2.72
N ALA A 5 28.02 -3.92 -2.82
CA ALA A 5 29.32 -4.20 -3.43
C ALA A 5 29.41 -3.73 -4.90
N LYS A 6 28.34 -3.88 -5.69
CA LYS A 6 28.31 -3.38 -7.07
C LYS A 6 28.38 -1.85 -7.13
N ILE A 7 27.66 -1.16 -6.25
CA ILE A 7 27.70 0.31 -6.17
C ILE A 7 29.11 0.78 -5.78
N ILE A 8 29.74 0.11 -4.81
CA ILE A 8 31.12 0.40 -4.39
C ILE A 8 32.10 0.20 -5.54
N ILE A 9 32.04 -0.94 -6.24
CA ILE A 9 32.93 -1.24 -7.37
C ILE A 9 32.75 -0.21 -8.49
N ILE A 10 31.50 0.12 -8.86
CA ILE A 10 31.23 1.15 -9.88
C ILE A 10 31.80 2.50 -9.44
N GLY A 11 31.62 2.86 -8.17
CA GLY A 11 32.17 4.10 -7.60
C GLY A 11 33.70 4.14 -7.66
N ILE A 12 34.37 3.04 -7.31
CA ILE A 12 35.84 2.93 -7.38
C ILE A 12 36.32 3.02 -8.83
N CYS A 13 35.71 2.26 -9.75
CA CYS A 13 36.05 2.33 -11.18
C CYS A 13 35.88 3.75 -11.72
N PHE A 14 34.76 4.41 -11.39
CA PHE A 14 34.51 5.78 -11.81
C PHE A 14 35.54 6.76 -11.24
N GLY A 15 35.89 6.63 -9.95
CA GLY A 15 36.94 7.43 -9.31
C GLY A 15 38.32 7.25 -9.97
N LEU A 16 38.70 6.01 -10.27
CA LEU A 16 39.96 5.72 -10.97
C LEU A 16 39.98 6.28 -12.40
N THR A 17 38.86 6.18 -13.12
CA THR A 17 38.77 6.79 -14.46
C THR A 17 38.89 8.31 -14.43
N LEU A 18 38.27 8.97 -13.45
CA LEU A 18 38.40 10.42 -13.29
C LEU A 18 39.84 10.84 -12.94
N LEU A 19 40.53 10.03 -12.12
CA LEU A 19 41.91 10.28 -11.74
C LEU A 19 42.86 10.10 -12.93
N LEU A 20 42.65 9.07 -13.77
CA LEU A 20 43.40 8.91 -15.02
C LEU A 20 43.17 10.07 -15.99
N LEU A 21 41.92 10.52 -16.16
CA LEU A 21 41.61 11.68 -16.99
C LEU A 21 42.31 12.95 -16.48
N LYS A 22 42.33 13.17 -15.17
CA LYS A 22 43.06 14.29 -14.56
C LYS A 22 44.55 14.28 -14.94
N VAL A 23 45.20 13.11 -14.86
CA VAL A 23 46.62 12.93 -15.20
C VAL A 23 46.88 13.15 -16.70
N ILE A 24 46.06 12.57 -17.57
CA ILE A 24 46.23 12.67 -19.04
C ILE A 24 46.07 14.12 -19.52
N PHE A 25 45.10 14.86 -18.97
CA PHE A 25 44.81 16.23 -19.37
C PHE A 25 45.60 17.29 -18.57
N GLY A 26 46.45 16.88 -17.63
CA GLY A 26 47.27 17.81 -16.83
C GLY A 26 46.45 18.81 -16.02
N ILE A 27 45.26 18.41 -15.55
CA ILE A 27 44.34 19.30 -14.82
C ILE A 27 44.85 19.52 -13.41
N ASP A 28 44.96 20.78 -13.00
CA ASP A 28 45.39 21.12 -11.64
C ASP A 28 44.38 20.66 -10.57
N ASP A 29 44.90 20.41 -9.38
CA ASP A 29 44.12 19.86 -8.26
C ASP A 29 42.94 20.75 -7.86
N THR A 30 43.12 22.07 -7.91
CA THR A 30 42.10 23.02 -7.45
C THR A 30 40.93 23.11 -8.41
N THR A 31 41.20 23.15 -9.73
CA THR A 31 40.18 23.15 -10.78
C THR A 31 39.42 21.83 -10.81
N PHE A 32 40.14 20.70 -10.70
CA PHE A 32 39.52 19.38 -10.66
C PHE A 32 38.57 19.24 -9.46
N MET A 33 39.02 19.62 -8.26
CA MET A 33 38.19 19.52 -7.05
C MET A 33 36.98 20.44 -7.09
N ARG A 34 37.10 21.66 -7.64
CA ARG A 34 35.97 22.58 -7.81
C ARG A 34 34.90 21.99 -8.74
N GLY A 35 35.31 21.39 -9.86
CA GLY A 35 34.40 20.70 -10.76
C GLY A 35 33.73 19.49 -10.10
N TYR A 36 34.52 18.68 -9.37
CA TYR A 36 34.02 17.51 -8.65
C TYR A 36 32.93 17.87 -7.63
N TRP A 37 33.14 18.91 -6.83
CA TRP A 37 32.18 19.38 -5.82
C TRP A 37 30.86 19.90 -6.42
N ILE A 38 30.83 20.26 -7.70
CA ILE A 38 29.61 20.68 -8.41
C ILE A 38 28.92 19.48 -9.07
N VAL A 39 29.69 18.68 -9.82
CA VAL A 39 29.14 17.59 -10.64
C VAL A 39 28.68 16.41 -9.78
N ALA A 40 29.42 16.05 -8.73
CA ALA A 40 29.07 14.89 -7.91
C ALA A 40 27.71 15.05 -7.21
N PRO A 41 27.41 16.18 -6.51
CA PRO A 41 26.06 16.42 -5.99
C PRO A 41 24.99 16.48 -7.08
N ALA A 42 25.28 17.09 -8.23
CA ALA A 42 24.32 17.17 -9.34
C ALA A 42 23.91 15.78 -9.85
N ILE A 43 24.85 14.83 -9.98
CA ILE A 43 24.55 13.45 -10.36
C ILE A 43 23.68 12.75 -9.30
N VAL A 44 24.01 12.90 -8.01
CA VAL A 44 23.26 12.27 -6.92
C VAL A 44 21.83 12.83 -6.86
N ILE A 45 21.69 14.15 -6.94
CA ILE A 45 20.38 14.84 -6.96
C ILE A 45 19.60 14.43 -8.22
N GLY A 46 20.24 14.38 -9.38
CA GLY A 46 19.62 13.91 -10.63
C GLY A 46 19.06 12.50 -10.52
N ALA A 47 19.83 11.57 -9.94
CA ALA A 47 19.37 10.20 -9.71
C ALA A 47 18.18 10.13 -8.73
N LEU A 48 18.19 10.96 -7.67
CA LEU A 48 17.06 11.07 -6.74
C LEU A 48 15.81 11.61 -7.44
N ILE A 49 15.95 12.68 -8.24
CA ILE A 49 14.85 13.27 -9.00
C ILE A 49 14.24 12.24 -9.96
N ILE A 50 15.07 11.53 -10.74
CA ILE A 50 14.60 10.48 -11.65
C ILE A 50 13.80 9.42 -10.89
N ASN A 51 14.30 8.97 -9.73
CA ASN A 51 13.58 8.00 -8.90
C ASN A 51 12.25 8.55 -8.36
N VAL A 52 12.20 9.82 -7.94
CA VAL A 52 10.96 10.46 -7.49
C VAL A 52 9.96 10.59 -8.65
N CYS A 53 10.38 11.10 -9.80
CA CYS A 53 9.56 11.22 -11.01
C CYS A 53 9.01 9.85 -11.45
N TYR A 54 9.85 8.81 -11.40
CA TYR A 54 9.44 7.44 -11.71
C TYR A 54 8.31 6.95 -10.78
N ASN A 55 8.44 7.15 -9.46
CA ASN A 55 7.38 6.74 -8.51
C ASN A 55 6.11 7.60 -8.67
N LEU A 56 6.23 8.90 -8.92
CA LEU A 56 5.09 9.79 -9.17
C LEU A 56 4.32 9.41 -10.43
N PHE A 57 5.03 9.01 -11.49
CA PHE A 57 4.42 8.54 -12.73
C PHE A 57 3.54 7.30 -12.48
N TYR A 58 4.04 6.31 -11.74
CA TYR A 58 3.26 5.13 -11.38
C TYR A 58 2.09 5.46 -10.46
N PHE A 59 2.30 6.34 -9.47
CA PHE A 59 1.23 6.80 -8.60
C PHE A 59 0.07 7.41 -9.40
N ASN A 60 0.38 8.26 -10.38
CA ASN A 60 -0.63 8.85 -11.26
C ASN A 60 -1.35 7.81 -12.12
N LYS A 61 -0.67 6.75 -12.57
CA LYS A 61 -1.32 5.63 -13.28
C LYS A 61 -2.29 4.88 -12.36
N VAL A 62 -1.84 4.49 -11.16
CA VAL A 62 -2.69 3.80 -10.18
C VAL A 62 -3.91 4.66 -9.82
N LYS A 63 -3.73 5.97 -9.59
CA LYS A 63 -4.84 6.89 -9.29
C LYS A 63 -5.92 6.91 -10.38
N LYS A 64 -5.53 6.78 -11.65
CA LYS A 64 -6.48 6.67 -12.77
C LYS A 64 -7.19 5.32 -12.74
N ILE A 65 -6.45 4.23 -12.49
CA ILE A 65 -6.98 2.86 -12.44
C ILE A 65 -7.96 2.68 -11.29
N VAL A 66 -7.70 3.27 -10.10
CA VAL A 66 -8.61 3.20 -8.93
C VAL A 66 -10.02 3.68 -9.23
N LYS A 67 -10.20 4.59 -10.20
CA LYS A 67 -11.55 5.02 -10.63
C LYS A 67 -12.40 3.87 -11.17
N LEU A 68 -11.77 2.84 -11.75
CA LEU A 68 -12.48 1.65 -12.26
C LEU A 68 -13.18 0.86 -11.16
N LEU A 69 -12.70 0.91 -9.92
CA LEU A 69 -13.41 0.30 -8.79
C LEU A 69 -14.71 1.03 -8.48
N ASN A 70 -14.75 2.35 -8.68
CA ASN A 70 -15.97 3.14 -8.49
C ASN A 70 -16.95 2.98 -9.66
N GLU A 71 -16.46 2.54 -10.83
CA GLU A 71 -17.27 2.22 -12.00
C GLU A 71 -17.74 0.75 -12.02
N GLU A 72 -17.56 0.01 -10.91
CA GLU A 72 -17.88 -1.43 -10.80
C GLU A 72 -17.20 -2.29 -11.88
N LYS A 73 -15.97 -1.95 -12.27
CA LYS A 73 -15.14 -2.72 -13.21
C LYS A 73 -13.91 -3.33 -12.52
N PRO A 74 -14.10 -4.22 -11.51
CA PRO A 74 -12.99 -4.75 -10.74
C PRO A 74 -12.06 -5.66 -11.56
N GLN A 75 -12.56 -6.36 -12.59
CA GLN A 75 -11.70 -7.17 -13.45
C GLN A 75 -10.75 -6.31 -14.29
N GLU A 76 -11.26 -5.25 -14.93
CA GLU A 76 -10.40 -4.31 -15.68
C GLU A 76 -9.38 -3.63 -14.77
N TYR A 77 -9.76 -3.33 -13.52
CA TYR A 77 -8.84 -2.84 -12.51
C TYR A 77 -7.69 -3.83 -12.26
N ILE A 78 -8.00 -5.12 -12.04
CA ILE A 78 -7.02 -6.19 -11.80
C ILE A 78 -6.04 -6.26 -12.98
N ASP A 79 -6.55 -6.39 -14.21
CA ASP A 79 -5.74 -6.54 -15.42
C ASP A 79 -4.75 -5.37 -15.59
N ARG A 80 -5.22 -4.14 -15.37
CA ARG A 80 -4.38 -2.94 -15.48
C ARG A 80 -3.31 -2.86 -14.38
N ILE A 81 -3.60 -3.31 -13.15
CA ILE A 81 -2.59 -3.36 -12.07
C ILE A 81 -1.54 -4.44 -12.35
N GLU A 82 -1.94 -5.60 -12.88
CA GLU A 82 -1.01 -6.64 -13.30
C GLU A 82 -0.05 -6.16 -14.40
N ASP A 83 -0.57 -5.42 -15.38
CA ASP A 83 0.26 -4.82 -16.43
C ASP A 83 1.29 -3.82 -15.87
N LEU A 84 0.93 -3.03 -14.86
CA LEU A 84 1.90 -2.20 -14.16
C LEU A 84 2.95 -3.04 -13.43
N LEU A 85 2.55 -4.15 -12.80
CA LEU A 85 3.48 -5.04 -12.10
C LEU A 85 4.52 -5.69 -13.02
N LYS A 86 4.19 -5.95 -14.29
CA LYS A 86 5.13 -6.49 -15.29
C LYS A 86 6.31 -5.54 -15.54
N THR A 87 6.06 -4.23 -15.52
CA THR A 87 7.07 -3.20 -15.83
C THR A 87 7.66 -2.53 -14.60
N ALA A 88 7.01 -2.63 -13.44
CA ALA A 88 7.42 -1.99 -12.21
C ALA A 88 8.75 -2.52 -11.65
N LYS A 89 9.74 -1.63 -11.59
CA LYS A 89 11.01 -1.83 -10.91
C LYS A 89 10.98 -1.26 -9.49
N GLY A 90 11.67 -1.93 -8.58
CA GLY A 90 11.83 -1.49 -7.18
C GLY A 90 10.87 -2.18 -6.21
N LYS A 91 11.39 -2.62 -5.06
CA LYS A 91 10.64 -3.43 -4.08
C LYS A 91 9.42 -2.69 -3.52
N ASN A 92 9.57 -1.40 -3.17
CA ASN A 92 8.49 -0.66 -2.53
C ASN A 92 7.32 -0.42 -3.49
N LEU A 93 7.61 0.05 -4.72
CA LEU A 93 6.58 0.25 -5.74
C LEU A 93 5.83 -1.05 -6.04
N ARG A 94 6.56 -2.14 -6.23
CA ARG A 94 5.95 -3.46 -6.47
C ARG A 94 5.06 -3.91 -5.30
N ASN A 95 5.49 -3.70 -4.06
CA ASN A 95 4.66 -4.05 -2.90
C ASN A 95 3.36 -3.21 -2.84
N ILE A 96 3.43 -1.91 -3.19
CA ILE A 96 2.24 -1.06 -3.28
C ILE A 96 1.30 -1.55 -4.38
N LEU A 97 1.84 -1.95 -5.54
CA LEU A 97 1.05 -2.51 -6.62
C LEU A 97 0.45 -3.87 -6.27
N GLU A 98 1.18 -4.75 -5.58
CA GLU A 98 0.65 -6.01 -5.04
C GLU A 98 -0.47 -5.77 -4.02
N LEU A 99 -0.36 -4.74 -3.18
CA LEU A 99 -1.43 -4.35 -2.24
C LEU A 99 -2.69 -3.87 -2.98
N ASN A 100 -2.51 -3.09 -4.04
CA ASN A 100 -3.61 -2.67 -4.91
C ASN A 100 -4.24 -3.86 -5.63
N LEU A 101 -3.42 -4.78 -6.14
CA LEU A 101 -3.90 -5.99 -6.79
C LEU A 101 -4.78 -6.83 -5.84
N ALA A 102 -4.35 -7.00 -4.59
CA ALA A 102 -5.15 -7.67 -3.57
C ALA A 102 -6.49 -6.98 -3.33
N ALA A 103 -6.55 -5.63 -3.37
CA ALA A 103 -7.81 -4.91 -3.27
C ALA A 103 -8.76 -5.26 -4.44
N GLY A 104 -8.25 -5.40 -5.67
CA GLY A 104 -9.06 -5.85 -6.80
C GLY A 104 -9.65 -7.25 -6.60
N TYR A 105 -8.86 -8.19 -6.08
CA TYR A 105 -9.35 -9.53 -5.76
C TYR A 105 -10.38 -9.54 -4.62
N ILE A 106 -10.24 -8.67 -3.62
CA ILE A 106 -11.25 -8.48 -2.56
C ILE A 106 -12.59 -8.03 -3.17
N GLU A 107 -12.57 -7.04 -4.07
CA GLU A 107 -13.79 -6.52 -4.72
C GLU A 107 -14.51 -7.59 -5.58
N THR A 108 -13.77 -8.60 -6.05
CA THR A 108 -14.33 -9.74 -6.78
C THR A 108 -14.58 -10.97 -5.91
N LYS A 109 -14.46 -10.83 -4.57
CA LYS A 109 -14.60 -11.91 -3.58
C LYS A 109 -13.67 -13.11 -3.80
N GLN A 110 -12.56 -12.91 -4.51
CA GLN A 110 -11.49 -13.90 -4.74
C GLN A 110 -10.50 -13.91 -3.56
N PHE A 111 -11.01 -14.27 -2.37
CA PHE A 111 -10.24 -14.22 -1.13
C PHE A 111 -9.10 -15.25 -1.05
N ASP A 112 -9.25 -16.37 -1.75
CA ASP A 112 -8.23 -17.40 -1.94
C ASP A 112 -6.97 -16.86 -2.61
N ILE A 113 -7.09 -15.83 -3.44
CA ILE A 113 -5.96 -15.12 -4.07
C ILE A 113 -5.54 -13.91 -3.21
N ALA A 114 -6.49 -13.14 -2.70
CA ALA A 114 -6.21 -11.90 -1.97
C ALA A 114 -5.45 -12.14 -0.66
N ILE A 115 -5.85 -13.13 0.14
CA ILE A 115 -5.27 -13.38 1.47
C ILE A 115 -3.79 -13.76 1.36
N PRO A 116 -3.36 -14.75 0.54
CA PRO A 116 -1.94 -15.06 0.40
C PRO A 116 -1.09 -13.89 -0.08
N LEU A 117 -1.63 -13.03 -0.97
CA LEU A 117 -0.93 -11.80 -1.38
C LEU A 117 -0.72 -10.86 -0.19
N LEU A 118 -1.74 -10.64 0.63
CA LEU A 118 -1.67 -9.79 1.80
C LEU A 118 -0.77 -10.38 2.90
N GLU A 119 -0.86 -11.68 3.20
CA GLU A 119 0.02 -12.36 4.16
C GLU A 119 1.49 -12.25 3.73
N LYS A 120 1.78 -12.45 2.44
CA LYS A 120 3.11 -12.26 1.86
C LYS A 120 3.63 -10.83 2.08
N LEU A 121 2.74 -9.82 2.03
CA LEU A 121 3.10 -8.42 2.29
C LEU A 121 3.38 -8.16 3.77
N SER A 122 2.79 -8.91 4.72
CA SER A 122 3.08 -8.79 6.16
C SER A 122 4.56 -9.01 6.49
N HIS A 123 5.21 -9.95 5.79
CA HIS A 123 6.65 -10.22 5.94
C HIS A 123 7.54 -9.17 5.27
N LYS A 124 6.94 -8.23 4.53
CA LYS A 124 7.67 -7.15 3.88
C LYS A 124 7.51 -5.89 4.73
N ARG A 125 8.62 -5.20 5.01
CA ARG A 125 8.59 -3.86 5.60
C ARG A 125 7.97 -2.86 4.62
N LEU A 126 6.65 -2.75 4.62
CA LEU A 126 5.88 -1.75 3.90
C LEU A 126 6.27 -0.37 4.45
N LYS A 127 6.51 0.59 3.55
CA LYS A 127 6.94 1.94 3.91
C LYS A 127 5.75 2.88 3.89
N GLY A 128 5.49 3.53 5.02
CA GLY A 128 4.44 4.53 5.19
C GLY A 128 3.25 3.99 5.98
N SER A 129 2.81 4.76 6.97
CA SER A 129 1.69 4.41 7.84
C SER A 129 0.37 4.23 7.06
N ALA A 130 0.15 5.03 6.02
CA ALA A 130 -1.02 4.91 5.14
C ALA A 130 -1.05 3.59 4.35
N VAL A 131 0.10 3.06 3.94
CA VAL A 131 0.19 1.77 3.24
C VAL A 131 -0.07 0.63 4.23
N ASN A 132 0.45 0.76 5.45
CA ASN A 132 0.21 -0.21 6.52
C ASN A 132 -1.26 -0.27 6.92
N VAL A 133 -1.94 0.87 7.07
CA VAL A 133 -3.35 0.87 7.49
C VAL A 133 -4.24 0.19 6.44
N VAL A 134 -4.02 0.47 5.15
CA VAL A 134 -4.75 -0.20 4.05
C VAL A 134 -4.49 -1.70 4.06
N HIS A 135 -3.24 -2.13 4.22
CA HIS A 135 -2.90 -3.54 4.29
C HIS A 135 -3.61 -4.26 5.44
N LYS A 136 -3.64 -3.65 6.64
CA LYS A 136 -4.30 -4.23 7.81
C LYS A 136 -5.81 -4.24 7.70
N ILE A 137 -6.41 -3.18 7.15
CA ILE A 137 -7.85 -3.15 6.81
C ILE A 137 -8.19 -4.31 5.87
N ASN A 138 -7.51 -4.39 4.72
CA ASN A 138 -7.80 -5.41 3.71
C ASN A 138 -7.67 -6.83 4.26
N LEU A 139 -6.63 -7.08 5.06
CA LEU A 139 -6.40 -8.39 5.65
C LEU A 139 -7.44 -8.74 6.72
N CYS A 140 -7.81 -7.79 7.58
CA CYS A 140 -8.85 -7.98 8.59
C CYS A 140 -10.21 -8.29 7.94
N LEU A 141 -10.60 -7.50 6.94
CA LEU A 141 -11.84 -7.71 6.17
C LEU A 141 -11.85 -9.08 5.49
N SER A 142 -10.75 -9.43 4.80
CA SER A 142 -10.65 -10.71 4.08
C SER A 142 -10.73 -11.92 5.02
N TYR A 143 -10.12 -11.84 6.20
CA TYR A 143 -10.25 -12.91 7.20
C TYR A 143 -11.67 -13.03 7.74
N PHE A 144 -12.32 -11.90 8.02
CA PHE A 144 -13.71 -11.93 8.47
C PHE A 144 -14.65 -12.57 7.43
N GLU A 145 -14.56 -12.13 6.17
CA GLU A 145 -15.37 -12.64 5.05
C GLU A 145 -15.14 -14.13 4.77
N THR A 146 -13.99 -14.68 5.19
CA THR A 146 -13.66 -16.10 5.06
C THR A 146 -13.80 -16.87 6.38
N ALA A 147 -14.55 -16.33 7.34
CA ALA A 147 -14.80 -16.91 8.66
C ALA A 147 -13.54 -17.26 9.50
N GLN A 148 -12.41 -16.62 9.19
CA GLN A 148 -11.17 -16.73 9.96
C GLN A 148 -11.16 -15.71 11.11
N TYR A 149 -12.17 -15.78 11.98
CA TYR A 149 -12.44 -14.76 13.00
C TYR A 149 -11.28 -14.53 13.97
N ASP A 150 -10.60 -15.59 14.41
CA ASP A 150 -9.42 -15.50 15.28
C ASP A 150 -8.31 -14.64 14.64
N LYS A 151 -8.06 -14.80 13.34
CA LYS A 151 -7.08 -14.00 12.63
C LYS A 151 -7.55 -12.57 12.43
N ALA A 152 -8.83 -12.36 12.12
CA ALA A 152 -9.41 -11.04 11.97
C ALA A 152 -9.29 -10.22 13.26
N ILE A 153 -9.74 -10.77 14.40
CA ILE A 153 -9.69 -10.07 15.69
C ILE A 153 -8.26 -9.87 16.19
N THR A 154 -7.35 -10.81 15.93
CA THR A 154 -5.92 -10.64 16.22
C THR A 154 -5.33 -9.44 15.47
N ILE A 155 -5.56 -9.36 14.16
CA ILE A 155 -5.12 -8.21 13.35
C ILE A 155 -5.73 -6.91 13.86
N TYR A 156 -7.03 -6.91 14.21
CA TYR A 156 -7.70 -5.74 14.76
C TYR A 156 -7.03 -5.25 16.05
N ASN A 157 -6.88 -6.15 17.04
CA ASN A 157 -6.36 -5.85 18.37
C ASN A 157 -4.90 -5.39 18.33
N GLU A 158 -4.03 -6.07 17.58
CA GLU A 158 -2.62 -5.71 17.48
C GLU A 158 -2.38 -4.34 16.82
N ASN A 159 -3.35 -3.84 16.04
CA ASN A 159 -3.20 -2.64 15.23
C ASN A 159 -4.11 -1.48 15.67
N GLN A 160 -4.73 -1.56 16.87
CA GLN A 160 -5.62 -0.51 17.38
C GLN A 160 -5.01 0.89 17.35
N ARG A 161 -3.75 1.05 17.78
CA ARG A 161 -3.07 2.35 17.75
C ARG A 161 -2.99 2.94 16.33
N LEU A 162 -2.75 2.09 15.33
CA LEU A 162 -2.70 2.51 13.94
C LEU A 162 -4.10 2.91 13.45
N PHE A 163 -5.12 2.13 13.78
CA PHE A 163 -6.50 2.46 13.39
C PHE A 163 -6.99 3.75 14.05
N GLN A 164 -6.69 3.97 15.33
CA GLN A 164 -7.06 5.22 16.01
C GLN A 164 -6.44 6.46 15.34
N GLN A 165 -5.20 6.36 14.85
CA GLN A 165 -4.55 7.45 14.11
C GLN A 165 -5.33 7.83 12.83
N TYR A 166 -6.04 6.88 12.22
CA TYR A 166 -6.75 7.06 10.95
C TYR A 166 -8.28 7.05 11.10
N LYS A 167 -8.83 6.95 12.31
CA LYS A 167 -10.27 6.80 12.58
C LYS A 167 -11.13 7.89 11.93
N HIS A 168 -10.67 9.13 11.97
CA HIS A 168 -11.37 10.28 11.37
C HIS A 168 -10.84 10.67 9.98
N ASN A 169 -10.03 9.82 9.36
CA ASN A 169 -9.49 10.08 8.03
C ASN A 169 -10.60 9.92 6.98
N LYS A 170 -10.72 10.87 6.06
CA LYS A 170 -11.74 10.86 4.99
C LYS A 170 -11.70 9.62 4.08
N ILE A 171 -10.54 8.99 3.93
CA ILE A 171 -10.34 7.85 3.02
C ILE A 171 -10.49 6.52 3.78
N TYR A 172 -9.97 6.44 5.01
CA TYR A 172 -9.86 5.18 5.74
C TYR A 172 -10.88 5.03 6.87
N GLY A 173 -11.45 6.13 7.36
CA GLY A 173 -12.30 6.15 8.55
C GLY A 173 -13.51 5.23 8.43
N GLY A 174 -14.17 5.21 7.26
CA GLY A 174 -15.32 4.32 7.05
C GLY A 174 -14.96 2.84 7.09
N ASN A 175 -13.83 2.46 6.48
CA ASN A 175 -13.32 1.09 6.57
C ASN A 175 -12.89 0.73 8.00
N ILE A 176 -12.34 1.68 8.76
CA ILE A 176 -11.98 1.45 10.17
C ILE A 176 -13.23 1.28 11.03
N ALA A 177 -14.29 2.08 10.78
CA ALA A 177 -15.58 1.89 11.44
C ALA A 177 -16.16 0.50 11.13
N MET A 178 -16.00 -0.01 9.90
CA MET A 178 -16.36 -1.39 9.58
C MET A 178 -15.59 -2.42 10.43
N LEU A 179 -14.30 -2.19 10.68
CA LEU A 179 -13.54 -3.08 11.56
C LEU A 179 -14.05 -3.06 13.01
N GLU A 180 -14.52 -1.91 13.50
CA GLU A 180 -15.14 -1.81 14.84
C GLU A 180 -16.46 -2.61 14.91
N VAL A 181 -17.25 -2.57 13.84
CA VAL A 181 -18.47 -3.41 13.70
C VAL A 181 -18.09 -4.89 13.69
N ILE A 182 -17.11 -5.30 12.86
CA ILE A 182 -16.61 -6.67 12.79
C ILE A 182 -16.11 -7.17 14.14
N ALA A 183 -15.33 -6.36 14.86
CA ALA A 183 -14.83 -6.74 16.17
C ALA A 183 -15.99 -6.97 17.16
N SER A 184 -17.03 -6.13 17.10
CA SER A 184 -18.23 -6.29 17.93
C SER A 184 -19.00 -7.57 17.57
N ILE A 185 -19.11 -7.89 16.28
CA ILE A 185 -19.72 -9.15 15.79
C ILE A 185 -18.96 -10.37 16.32
N ILE A 186 -17.63 -10.38 16.18
CA ILE A 186 -16.79 -11.51 16.63
C ILE A 186 -16.93 -11.72 18.15
N ASN A 187 -17.15 -10.65 18.92
CA ASN A 187 -17.37 -10.71 20.36
C ASN A 187 -18.85 -10.91 20.75
N GLU A 188 -19.73 -11.23 19.80
CA GLU A 188 -21.17 -11.45 20.00
C GLU A 188 -21.91 -10.22 20.59
N GLN A 189 -21.34 -9.03 20.43
CA GLN A 189 -21.91 -7.75 20.87
C GLN A 189 -22.80 -7.16 19.76
N TYR A 190 -23.87 -7.87 19.39
CA TYR A 190 -24.68 -7.55 18.22
C TYR A 190 -25.38 -6.19 18.29
N ASP A 191 -25.84 -5.77 19.47
CA ASP A 191 -26.47 -4.45 19.63
C ASP A 191 -25.46 -3.32 19.45
N GLN A 192 -24.26 -3.48 19.99
CA GLN A 192 -23.17 -2.54 19.77
C GLN A 192 -22.75 -2.50 18.29
N ALA A 193 -22.67 -3.67 17.63
CA ALA A 193 -22.36 -3.76 16.21
C ALA A 193 -23.38 -2.99 15.37
N GLU A 194 -24.67 -3.14 15.68
CA GLU A 194 -25.76 -2.43 14.99
C GLU A 194 -25.71 -0.91 15.22
N GLU A 195 -25.48 -0.45 16.45
CA GLU A 195 -25.30 0.97 16.75
C GLU A 195 -24.13 1.59 15.98
N LEU A 196 -22.98 0.91 15.99
CA LEU A 196 -21.77 1.34 15.27
C LEU A 196 -22.03 1.40 13.76
N LEU A 197 -22.73 0.40 13.21
CA LEU A 197 -23.05 0.34 11.79
C LEU A 197 -24.02 1.45 11.38
N ASN A 198 -25.07 1.68 12.17
CA ASN A 198 -26.01 2.78 11.95
C ASN A 198 -25.35 4.15 12.05
N TYR A 199 -24.40 4.32 12.98
CA TYR A 199 -23.59 5.54 13.05
C TYR A 199 -22.71 5.70 11.81
N ALA A 200 -22.00 4.64 11.39
CA ALA A 200 -21.14 4.68 10.21
C ALA A 200 -21.92 5.04 8.94
N LYS A 201 -23.12 4.48 8.74
CA LYS A 201 -24.01 4.80 7.60
C LYS A 201 -24.43 6.27 7.56
N LYS A 202 -24.54 6.95 8.72
CA LYS A 202 -24.87 8.39 8.78
C LYS A 202 -23.69 9.29 8.46
N ILE A 203 -22.48 8.85 8.79
CA ILE A 203 -21.26 9.67 8.70
C ILE A 203 -20.59 9.58 7.33
N TYR A 204 -20.59 8.39 6.72
CA TYR A 204 -19.86 8.13 5.48
C TYR A 204 -20.82 7.99 4.31
N ASP A 205 -20.75 8.87 3.32
CA ASP A 205 -21.66 8.91 2.16
C ASP A 205 -21.11 8.20 0.91
N ASP A 206 -19.91 7.62 0.99
CA ASP A 206 -19.29 6.91 -0.12
C ASP A 206 -20.15 5.69 -0.55
N PRO A 207 -20.55 5.59 -1.83
CA PRO A 207 -21.44 4.52 -2.30
C PRO A 207 -20.92 3.10 -2.06
N ARG A 208 -19.60 2.89 -2.15
CA ARG A 208 -19.00 1.56 -1.93
C ARG A 208 -19.07 1.19 -0.46
N LEU A 209 -18.74 2.13 0.42
CA LEU A 209 -18.88 1.93 1.86
C LEU A 209 -20.35 1.68 2.26
N GLN A 210 -21.30 2.42 1.68
CA GLN A 210 -22.73 2.23 1.94
C GLN A 210 -23.19 0.82 1.54
N LYS A 211 -22.75 0.33 0.38
CA LYS A 211 -23.02 -1.05 -0.07
C LYS A 211 -22.47 -2.06 0.94
N SER A 212 -21.21 -1.92 1.35
CA SER A 212 -20.61 -2.79 2.35
C SER A 212 -21.36 -2.72 3.70
N PHE A 213 -21.73 -1.53 4.17
CA PHE A 213 -22.51 -1.40 5.41
C PHE A 213 -23.87 -2.08 5.32
N GLN A 214 -24.52 -2.06 4.14
CA GLN A 214 -25.77 -2.77 3.94
C GLN A 214 -25.56 -4.29 3.97
N GLU A 215 -24.53 -4.82 3.30
CA GLU A 215 -24.21 -6.26 3.34
C GLU A 215 -24.00 -6.75 4.79
N PHE A 216 -23.27 -5.98 5.60
CA PHE A 216 -23.04 -6.32 7.01
C PHE A 216 -24.31 -6.20 7.88
N PHE A 217 -25.18 -5.23 7.59
CA PHE A 217 -26.45 -5.09 8.29
C PHE A 217 -27.35 -6.31 8.04
N ASP A 218 -27.37 -6.80 6.79
CA ASP A 218 -28.15 -7.97 6.42
C ASP A 218 -27.61 -9.25 7.09
N ILE A 219 -26.28 -9.37 7.24
CA ILE A 219 -25.64 -10.46 8.00
C ILE A 219 -26.05 -10.41 9.48
N LEU A 220 -25.97 -9.23 10.11
CA LEU A 220 -26.35 -9.03 11.51
C LEU A 220 -27.80 -9.43 11.79
N ASN A 221 -28.73 -9.02 10.91
CA ASN A 221 -30.14 -9.34 11.08
C ASN A 221 -30.43 -10.84 10.96
N LYS A 222 -29.72 -11.55 10.08
CA LYS A 222 -29.84 -13.01 9.99
C LYS A 222 -29.36 -13.69 11.27
N ALA A 223 -28.20 -13.27 11.79
CA ALA A 223 -27.63 -13.82 13.02
C ALA A 223 -28.49 -13.57 14.28
N LYS A 224 -29.35 -12.55 14.29
CA LYS A 224 -30.30 -12.27 15.39
C LYS A 224 -31.59 -13.11 15.33
N VAL A 225 -31.90 -13.71 14.18
CA VAL A 225 -33.15 -14.46 13.96
C VAL A 225 -32.95 -15.99 14.11
N GLU A 226 -31.70 -16.46 14.02
CA GLU A 226 -31.27 -17.84 14.29
C GLU A 226 -30.91 -18.06 15.76
#